data_AF-A0A3D8HM40-F1
#
_entry.id   AF-A0A3D8HM40-F1
#
_cell.length_a   1.000
_cell.length_b   1.000
_cell.length_c   1.000
_cell.angle_alpha   90.00
_cell.angle_beta   90.00
_cell.angle_gamma   90.00
#
_symmetry.space_group_name_H-M   'P 1'
#
loop_
_entity.id
_entity.type
_entity.pdbx_description
1 polymer ?
#
loop_
_entity_poly.entity_id
_entity_poly.type
_entity_poly.pdbx_seq_one_letter_code
_entity_poly.pdbx_strand_id
1 'polypeptide(L)'
;MLPQIGLELLKEFKAKKTNLLDPYCGSGSSFVAALDYDIKEFIGFDLNPLAIMISKARLTYIESSHLLKQYKILLDNIENNMSKILDFNILNNITNIDFWIEKQAQKDLIAIFNAIIS
;
A
#
# COMPACT_ATOMS: atom_id res chain seq x y z
N MET A 1 -5.87 -11.10 -4.70
CA MET A 1 -6.99 -10.98 -5.64
C MET A 1 -7.06 -9.55 -6.17
N LEU A 2 -7.34 -9.37 -7.47
CA LEU A 2 -7.67 -8.04 -8.02
C LEU A 2 -9.04 -7.59 -7.47
N PRO A 3 -9.19 -6.37 -6.91
CA PRO A 3 -10.45 -5.93 -6.32
C PRO A 3 -11.67 -6.06 -7.24
N GLN A 4 -11.47 -5.88 -8.55
CA GLN A 4 -12.52 -5.98 -9.57
C GLN A 4 -13.20 -7.35 -9.57
N ILE A 5 -12.42 -8.43 -9.40
CA ILE A 5 -12.95 -9.80 -9.33
C ILE A 5 -13.86 -9.94 -8.11
N GLY A 6 -13.44 -9.41 -6.96
CA GLY A 6 -14.26 -9.43 -5.74
C GLY A 6 -15.58 -8.68 -5.92
N LEU A 7 -15.54 -7.53 -6.59
CA LEU A 7 -16.73 -6.70 -6.83
C LEU A 7 -17.73 -7.40 -7.76
N GLU A 8 -17.23 -8.07 -8.80
CA GLU A 8 -18.06 -8.87 -9.71
C GLU A 8 -18.74 -10.02 -8.99
N LEU A 9 -18.01 -10.76 -8.14
CA LEU A 9 -18.58 -11.85 -7.34
C LEU A 9 -19.67 -11.33 -6.38
N LEU A 10 -19.41 -10.24 -5.66
CA LEU A 10 -20.41 -9.63 -4.77
C LEU A 10 -21.70 -9.24 -5.51
N LYS A 11 -21.57 -8.70 -6.73
CA LYS A 11 -22.70 -8.37 -7.60
C LYS A 11 -23.45 -9.62 -8.09
N GLU A 12 -22.72 -10.60 -8.60
CA GLU A 12 -23.26 -11.85 -9.16
C GLU A 12 -24.07 -12.62 -8.11
N PHE A 13 -23.52 -12.79 -6.92
CA PHE A 13 -24.18 -13.48 -5.81
C PHE A 13 -25.21 -12.62 -5.07
N LYS A 14 -25.40 -11.35 -5.47
CA LYS A 14 -26.31 -10.40 -4.81
C LYS A 14 -26.08 -10.36 -3.30
N ALA A 15 -24.81 -10.25 -2.92
CA ALA A 15 -24.41 -10.28 -1.52
C ALA A 15 -25.16 -9.23 -0.69
N LYS A 16 -25.51 -9.58 0.54
CA LYS A 16 -26.13 -8.61 1.46
C LYS A 16 -25.09 -7.55 1.82
N LYS A 17 -25.49 -6.29 1.77
CA LYS A 17 -24.64 -5.14 2.10
C LYS A 17 -24.57 -4.88 3.61
N THR A 18 -24.11 -5.87 4.37
CA THR A 18 -24.00 -5.79 5.83
C THR A 18 -22.54 -5.75 6.25
N ASN A 19 -21.91 -6.92 6.34
CA ASN A 19 -20.55 -7.11 6.81
C ASN A 19 -19.83 -8.11 5.91
N LEU A 20 -18.52 -7.94 5.77
CA LEU A 20 -17.65 -8.86 5.04
C LEU A 20 -16.63 -9.48 6.01
N LEU A 21 -16.55 -10.81 6.01
CA LEU A 21 -15.46 -11.55 6.65
C LEU A 21 -14.50 -12.07 5.57
N ASP A 22 -13.22 -11.76 5.72
CA ASP A 22 -12.15 -12.40 4.95
C ASP A 22 -11.13 -13.05 5.91
N PRO A 23 -11.13 -14.39 6.06
CA PRO A 23 -10.24 -15.08 6.98
C PRO A 23 -8.77 -15.15 6.48
N TYR A 24 -8.49 -14.71 5.25
CA TYR A 24 -7.16 -14.64 4.66
C TYR A 24 -6.99 -13.32 3.90
N CYS A 25 -7.21 -12.21 4.62
CA CYS A 25 -7.43 -10.91 4.00
C CYS A 25 -6.20 -10.34 3.29
N GLY A 26 -5.00 -10.84 3.60
CA GLY A 26 -3.76 -10.37 3.00
C GLY A 26 -3.64 -8.86 3.10
N SER A 27 -3.39 -8.21 1.97
CA SER A 27 -3.31 -6.76 1.86
C SER A 27 -4.68 -6.05 1.73
N GLY A 28 -5.80 -6.74 1.98
CA GLY A 28 -7.13 -6.13 2.08
C GLY A 28 -7.84 -5.85 0.75
N SER A 29 -7.50 -6.52 -0.35
CA SER A 29 -8.15 -6.28 -1.65
C SER A 29 -9.64 -6.64 -1.68
N SER A 30 -10.06 -7.64 -0.89
CA SER A 30 -11.47 -8.00 -0.69
C SER A 30 -12.26 -6.88 -0.01
N PHE A 31 -11.66 -6.18 0.95
CA PHE A 31 -12.28 -5.04 1.63
C PHE A 31 -12.46 -3.83 0.70
N VAL A 32 -11.51 -3.59 -0.21
CA VAL A 32 -11.68 -2.56 -1.25
C VAL A 32 -12.86 -2.90 -2.16
N ALA A 33 -12.98 -4.15 -2.61
CA ALA A 33 -14.14 -4.59 -3.39
C ALA A 33 -15.46 -4.43 -2.62
N ALA A 34 -15.44 -4.68 -1.31
CA ALA A 34 -16.60 -4.52 -0.45
C ALA A 34 -16.99 -3.04 -0.26
N LEU A 35 -16.00 -2.14 -0.13
CA LEU A 35 -16.23 -0.68 -0.13
C LEU A 35 -16.89 -0.23 -1.43
N ASP A 36 -16.38 -0.67 -2.59
CA ASP A 36 -16.97 -0.36 -3.90
C ASP A 36 -18.40 -0.94 -4.06
N TYR A 37 -18.72 -1.96 -3.27
CA TYR A 37 -20.05 -2.58 -3.19
C TYR A 37 -20.96 -1.97 -2.11
N ASP A 38 -20.51 -0.94 -1.38
CA ASP A 38 -21.21 -0.25 -0.29
C ASP A 38 -21.41 -1.11 0.98
N ILE A 39 -20.43 -1.97 1.29
CA ILE A 39 -20.25 -2.61 2.60
C ILE A 39 -19.25 -1.78 3.40
N LYS A 40 -19.52 -1.52 4.68
CA LYS A 40 -18.68 -0.65 5.53
C LYS A 40 -18.14 -1.34 6.78
N GLU A 41 -18.60 -2.55 7.08
CA GLU A 41 -18.12 -3.35 8.20
C GLU A 41 -17.31 -4.54 7.69
N PHE A 42 -16.06 -4.63 8.15
CA PHE A 42 -15.10 -5.64 7.71
C PHE A 42 -14.47 -6.34 8.91
N ILE A 43 -14.30 -7.65 8.78
CA ILE A 43 -13.52 -8.46 9.72
C ILE A 43 -12.49 -9.24 8.91
N GLY A 44 -11.23 -9.18 9.33
CA GLY A 44 -10.12 -9.74 8.58
C GLY A 44 -9.10 -10.44 9.46
N PHE A 45 -8.57 -11.54 8.97
CA PHE A 45 -7.45 -12.24 9.59
C PHE A 45 -6.36 -12.53 8.54
N ASP A 46 -5.11 -12.40 8.93
CA ASP A 46 -3.96 -12.86 8.16
C ASP A 46 -2.82 -13.18 9.13
N LEU A 47 -1.92 -14.09 8.75
CA LEU A 47 -0.77 -14.45 9.57
C LEU A 47 0.39 -13.47 9.41
N ASN A 48 0.48 -12.79 8.26
CA ASN A 48 1.57 -11.87 7.96
C ASN A 48 1.27 -10.47 8.53
N PRO A 49 2.03 -9.99 9.54
CA PRO A 49 1.82 -8.67 10.11
C PRO A 49 1.99 -7.52 9.10
N LEU A 50 2.87 -7.70 8.10
CA LEU A 50 3.04 -6.72 7.02
C LEU A 50 1.78 -6.62 6.16
N ALA A 51 1.15 -7.75 5.84
CA ALA A 51 -0.09 -7.77 5.07
C ALA A 51 -1.22 -7.05 5.82
N ILE A 52 -1.34 -7.31 7.13
CA ILE A 52 -2.28 -6.59 8.02
C ILE A 52 -1.99 -5.08 8.01
N MET A 53 -0.72 -4.67 8.13
CA MET A 53 -0.33 -3.26 8.10
C MET A 53 -0.73 -2.59 6.78
N ILE A 54 -0.46 -3.24 5.65
CA ILE A 54 -0.86 -2.74 4.32
C ILE A 54 -2.39 -2.65 4.22
N SER A 55 -3.12 -3.66 4.70
CA SER A 55 -4.58 -3.64 4.71
C SER A 55 -5.13 -2.46 5.53
N LYS A 56 -4.57 -2.20 6.71
CA LYS A 56 -4.97 -1.05 7.54
C LYS A 56 -4.67 0.27 6.84
N ALA A 57 -3.48 0.42 6.27
CA ALA A 57 -3.10 1.62 5.55
C ALA A 57 -4.03 1.89 4.35
N ARG A 58 -4.36 0.85 3.57
CA ARG A 58 -5.27 0.94 2.42
C ARG A 58 -6.71 1.32 2.78
N LEU A 59 -7.18 0.89 3.95
CA LEU A 59 -8.53 1.19 4.43
C LEU A 59 -8.61 2.48 5.25
N THR A 60 -7.48 3.08 5.59
CA THR A 60 -7.46 4.34 6.32
C THR A 60 -7.92 5.46 5.39
N TYR A 61 -9.06 6.07 5.72
CA TYR A 61 -9.53 7.24 4.99
C TYR A 61 -8.56 8.41 5.21
N ILE A 62 -8.15 9.04 4.11
CA ILE A 62 -7.36 10.27 4.10
C ILE A 62 -8.09 11.25 3.20
N GLU A 63 -8.27 12.48 3.68
CA GLU A 63 -8.90 13.54 2.89
C GLU A 63 -8.01 13.88 1.68
N SER A 64 -8.62 13.94 0.49
CA SER A 64 -7.89 14.02 -0.78
C SER A 64 -7.01 15.27 -0.89
N SER A 65 -7.47 16.42 -0.39
CA SER A 65 -6.68 17.65 -0.44
C SER A 65 -5.43 17.57 0.45
N HIS A 66 -5.56 16.97 1.63
CA HIS A 66 -4.42 16.69 2.51
C HIS A 66 -3.44 15.74 1.85
N LEU A 67 -3.92 14.63 1.27
CA LEU A 67 -3.07 13.65 0.59
C LEU A 67 -2.28 14.30 -0.57
N LEU A 68 -2.97 15.06 -1.43
CA LEU A 68 -2.33 15.74 -2.56
C LEU A 68 -1.31 16.79 -2.11
N LYS A 69 -1.57 17.48 -0.99
CA LYS A 69 -0.60 18.41 -0.39
C LYS A 69 0.65 17.68 0.08
N GLN A 70 0.51 16.59 0.83
CA GLN A 70 1.66 15.81 1.32
C GLN A 70 2.44 15.17 0.18
N TYR A 71 1.74 14.68 -0.86
CA TYR A 71 2.36 14.16 -2.06
C TYR A 71 3.28 15.19 -2.74
N LYS A 72 2.82 16.44 -2.89
CA LYS A 72 3.65 17.52 -3.47
C LYS A 72 4.88 17.81 -2.62
N ILE A 73 4.72 17.93 -1.30
CA ILE A 73 5.83 18.15 -0.37
C ILE A 73 6.87 17.02 -0.49
N LEU A 74 6.41 15.77 -0.55
CA LEU A 74 7.30 14.62 -0.70
C LEU A 74 8.07 14.66 -2.02
N LEU A 75 7.40 14.98 -3.13
CA LEU A 75 8.06 15.12 -4.43
C LEU A 75 9.13 16.23 -4.41
N ASP A 76 8.76 17.42 -3.91
CA ASP A 76 9.69 18.54 -3.78
C ASP A 76 10.91 18.13 -2.92
N ASN A 77 10.69 17.39 -1.83
CA ASN A 77 11.76 16.87 -0.98
C ASN A 77 12.66 15.88 -1.73
N ILE A 78 12.10 14.97 -2.52
CA ILE A 78 12.88 14.01 -3.31
C ILE A 78 13.75 14.74 -4.34
N GLU A 79 13.16 15.67 -5.10
CA GLU A 79 13.86 16.43 -6.14
C GLU A 79 14.99 17.27 -5.55
N ASN A 80 14.76 17.96 -4.43
CA ASN A 80 15.77 18.79 -3.77
C ASN A 80 16.88 17.98 -3.09
N ASN A 81 16.61 16.73 -2.68
CA ASN A 81 17.57 15.88 -1.97
C ASN A 81 18.32 14.88 -2.87
N MET A 82 18.03 14.82 -4.18
CA MET A 82 18.73 13.95 -5.14
C MET A 82 20.24 14.20 -5.25
N SER A 83 20.73 15.34 -4.77
CA SER A 83 22.16 15.69 -4.72
C SER A 83 22.88 15.24 -3.43
N LYS A 84 22.15 14.75 -2.42
CA LYS A 84 22.75 14.27 -1.16
C LYS A 84 23.34 12.87 -1.32
N ILE A 85 24.38 12.58 -0.54
CA ILE A 85 24.96 11.23 -0.45
C ILE A 85 23.87 10.28 0.05
N LEU A 86 23.48 9.32 -0.78
CA LEU A 86 22.52 8.28 -0.44
C LEU A 86 23.20 7.22 0.44
N ASP A 87 22.61 6.91 1.59
CA ASP A 87 23.06 5.81 2.44
C ASP A 87 22.55 4.47 1.91
N PHE A 88 23.44 3.72 1.24
CA PHE A 88 23.09 2.40 0.71
C PHE A 88 23.00 1.33 1.80
N ASN A 89 23.41 1.61 3.05
CA ASN A 89 23.35 0.61 4.13
C ASN A 89 21.93 0.14 4.42
N ILE A 90 20.92 0.95 4.08
CA ILE A 90 19.49 0.60 4.19
C ILE A 90 19.16 -0.68 3.40
N LEU A 91 19.88 -0.93 2.31
CA LEU A 91 19.66 -2.09 1.43
C LEU A 91 20.39 -3.36 1.90
N ASN A 92 21.27 -3.29 2.91
CA ASN A 92 22.13 -4.41 3.33
C ASN A 92 21.34 -5.64 3.81
N ASN A 93 20.08 -5.46 4.23
CA ASN A 93 19.23 -6.55 4.69
C ASN A 93 18.48 -7.27 3.55
N ILE A 94 18.60 -6.80 2.30
CA ILE A 94 17.92 -7.39 1.15
C ILE A 94 18.87 -8.40 0.49
N THR A 95 18.58 -9.68 0.68
CA THR A 95 19.37 -10.76 0.09
C THR A 95 19.20 -10.76 -1.43
N ASN A 96 20.31 -10.86 -2.17
CA ASN A 96 20.34 -10.94 -3.63
C ASN A 96 19.66 -9.72 -4.31
N ILE A 97 19.88 -8.52 -3.79
CA ILE A 97 19.16 -7.31 -4.24
C ILE A 97 19.26 -7.04 -5.75
N ASP A 98 20.41 -7.29 -6.37
CA ASP A 98 20.61 -7.05 -7.81
C ASP A 98 19.79 -7.98 -8.71
N PHE A 99 19.30 -9.10 -8.17
CA PHE A 99 18.36 -9.98 -8.85
C PHE A 99 16.92 -9.43 -8.79
N TRP A 100 16.54 -8.81 -7.67
CA TRP A 100 15.18 -8.35 -7.42
C TRP A 100 14.92 -6.92 -7.89
N ILE A 101 15.95 -6.06 -7.86
CA ILE A 101 15.82 -4.62 -8.04
C ILE A 101 16.99 -4.13 -8.90
N GLU A 102 16.70 -3.46 -10.01
CA GLU A 102 17.71 -2.84 -10.86
C GLU A 102 18.46 -1.71 -10.13
N LYS A 103 19.73 -1.48 -10.47
CA LYS A 103 20.58 -0.45 -9.86
C LYS A 103 19.96 0.95 -9.84
N GLN A 104 19.24 1.36 -10.89
CA GLN A 104 18.58 2.67 -10.89
C GLN A 104 17.40 2.69 -9.90
N ALA A 105 16.54 1.67 -9.94
CA ALA A 105 15.45 1.54 -8.99
C ALA A 105 15.94 1.48 -7.52
N GLN A 106 17.10 0.86 -7.25
CA GLN A 106 17.72 0.89 -5.91
C GLN A 106 18.03 2.33 -5.46
N LYS A 107 18.60 3.17 -6.33
CA LYS A 107 18.88 4.58 -6.03
C LYS A 107 17.60 5.36 -5.76
N ASP A 108 16.60 5.18 -6.62
CA ASP A 108 15.32 5.89 -6.53
C ASP A 108 14.59 5.52 -5.23
N LEU A 109 14.60 4.23 -4.85
CA LEU A 109 14.01 3.75 -3.60
C LEU A 109 14.71 4.32 -2.36
N ILE A 110 16.04 4.44 -2.35
CA ILE A 110 16.76 5.08 -1.24
C ILE A 110 16.40 6.56 -1.15
N ALA A 111 16.31 7.27 -2.28
CA ALA A 111 15.92 8.68 -2.30
C ALA A 111 14.52 8.89 -1.73
N ILE A 112 13.54 8.06 -2.14
CA ILE A 112 12.17 8.07 -1.60
C ILE A 112 12.18 7.77 -0.10
N PHE A 113 12.89 6.72 0.33
CA PHE A 113 12.94 6.31 1.73
C PHE A 113 13.50 7.43 2.63
N ASN A 114 14.59 8.06 2.22
CA ASN A 114 15.19 9.17 2.95
C ASN A 114 14.25 10.37 3.05
N ALA A 115 13.51 10.68 1.99
CA ALA A 115 12.54 11.79 1.99
C ALA A 115 11.30 11.54 2.86
N ILE A 116 10.98 10.28 3.18
CA ILE A 116 9.87 9.90 4.06
C ILE A 116 10.29 9.95 5.54
N ILE A 117 11.55 9.62 5.85
CA ILE A 117 12.06 9.50 7.23
C ILE A 117 12.71 10.79 7.74
N SER A 118 13.16 11.67 6.84
CA SER A 118 13.67 13.01 7.16
C SER A 118 12.58 13.95 7.68
#